data_AF-A0A2S6GIS7-F1
#
_entry.id   AF-A0A2S6GIS7-F1
#
_cell.length_a   1.000
_cell.length_b   1.000
_cell.length_c   1.000
_cell.angle_alpha   90.00
_cell.angle_beta   90.00
_cell.angle_gamma   90.00
#
_symmetry.space_group_name_H-M   'P 1'
#
loop_
_entity.id
_entity.type
_entity.pdbx_description
1 polymer ?
#
loop_
_entity_poly.entity_id
_entity_poly.type
_entity_poly.pdbx_seq_one_letter_code
_entity_poly.pdbx_strand_id
1 'polypeptide(L)' 'MPASEPRTALLEAAVDSCAVCPHPWRDHDPIGVRYCTATEASALSRDCVCR' A
#
# COMPACT_ATOMS: atom_id res chain seq x y z
N MET A 1 -9.09 24.05 30.16
CA MET A 1 -8.72 23.77 28.76
C MET A 1 -9.37 22.45 28.38
N PRO A 2 -10.39 22.42 27.51
CA PRO A 2 -11.02 21.19 27.07
C PRO A 2 -10.08 20.39 26.16
N ALA A 3 -10.24 19.08 26.15
CA ALA A 3 -9.46 18.14 25.34
C ALA A 3 -9.73 18.34 23.84
N SER A 4 -8.70 18.70 23.08
CA SER A 4 -8.74 18.74 21.61
C SER A 4 -7.95 17.56 21.04
N GLU A 5 -8.71 16.49 20.75
CA GLU A 5 -8.68 15.74 19.48
C GLU A 5 -7.48 14.83 19.13
N PRO A 6 -7.66 13.48 19.14
CA PRO A 6 -6.94 12.61 18.22
C PRO A 6 -7.70 12.58 16.88
N ARG A 7 -7.78 13.71 16.16
CA ARG A 7 -8.53 13.81 14.90
C ARG A 7 -7.66 13.69 13.64
N THR A 8 -6.40 13.30 13.80
CA THR A 8 -5.47 13.03 12.68
C THR A 8 -5.41 11.54 12.31
N ALA A 9 -5.85 10.62 13.19
CA ALA A 9 -5.77 9.17 12.94
C ALA A 9 -6.89 8.62 12.03
N LEU A 10 -8.00 9.34 11.88
CA LEU A 10 -9.12 8.87 11.03
C LEU A 10 -8.95 9.22 9.55
N LEU A 11 -7.99 10.11 9.21
CA LEU A 11 -7.67 10.46 7.82
C LEU A 11 -6.57 9.59 7.20
N GLU A 12 -5.98 8.65 7.95
CA GLU A 12 -5.23 7.52 7.39
C GLU A 12 -6.19 6.41 6.91
N ALA A 13 -7.38 6.80 6.45
CA ALA A 13 -8.35 5.90 5.86
C ALA A 13 -7.80 5.44 4.51
N ALA A 14 -7.41 4.17 4.46
CA ALA A 14 -6.81 3.49 3.31
C ALA A 14 -5.42 4.01 2.93
N VAL A 15 -4.40 3.68 3.74
CA VAL A 15 -3.15 3.25 3.10
C VAL A 15 -3.53 2.05 2.25
N ASP A 16 -3.63 2.25 0.93
CA ASP A 16 -3.80 1.17 -0.03
C ASP A 16 -2.58 0.25 0.11
N SER A 17 -2.68 -0.75 0.97
CA SER A 17 -1.65 -1.76 1.14
C SER A 17 -1.62 -2.62 -0.11
N CYS A 18 -0.43 -2.92 -0.63
CA CYS A 18 -0.33 -3.82 -1.76
C CYS A 18 -0.65 -5.27 -1.32
N ALA A 19 -1.45 -5.98 -2.11
CA ALA A 19 -1.77 -7.38 -1.83
C ALA A 19 -0.58 -8.34 -2.08
N VAL A 20 0.48 -7.86 -2.75
CA VAL A 20 1.64 -8.66 -3.16
C VAL A 20 2.85 -8.46 -2.25
N CYS A 21 3.02 -7.27 -1.66
CA CYS A 21 4.21 -6.91 -0.90
C CYS A 21 3.87 -6.16 0.40
N PRO A 22 4.76 -6.17 1.40
CA PRO A 22 4.46 -5.67 2.74
C PRO A 22 4.49 -4.12 2.88
N HIS A 23 4.60 -3.38 1.77
CA HIS A 23 4.73 -1.93 1.77
C HIS A 23 3.52 -1.25 1.08
N PRO A 24 3.26 0.05 1.35
CA PRO A 24 2.10 0.74 0.79
C PRO A 24 2.22 0.97 -0.72
N TRP A 25 1.06 1.14 -1.39
CA TRP A 25 0.99 1.43 -2.82
C TRP A 25 1.76 2.68 -3.23
N ARG A 26 1.82 3.70 -2.36
CA ARG A 26 2.54 4.95 -2.63
C ARG A 26 4.04 4.78 -2.84
N ASP A 27 4.63 3.68 -2.33
CA ASP A 27 6.06 3.39 -2.47
C ASP A 27 6.36 2.67 -3.80
N HIS A 28 5.34 2.38 -4.62
CA HIS A 28 5.54 1.72 -5.90
C HIS A 28 6.03 2.72 -6.95
N ASP A 29 7.16 2.41 -7.57
CA ASP A 29 7.53 3.01 -8.85
C ASP A 29 6.65 2.44 -9.99
N PRO A 30 6.62 3.08 -11.18
CA PRO A 30 5.77 2.63 -12.29
C PRO A 30 5.97 1.17 -12.73
N ILE A 31 7.16 0.59 -12.53
CA ILE A 31 7.43 -0.83 -12.78
C ILE A 31 6.82 -1.67 -11.66
N GLY A 32 7.05 -1.27 -10.39
CA GLY A 32 6.44 -1.90 -9.23
C GLY A 32 4.91 -1.99 -9.35
N VAL A 33 4.25 -0.90 -9.75
CA VAL A 33 2.80 -0.86 -10.02
C VAL A 33 2.38 -1.98 -10.99
N ARG A 34 3.01 -2.04 -12.16
CA ARG A 34 2.66 -3.02 -13.20
C ARG A 34 2.93 -4.44 -12.75
N TYR A 35 4.07 -4.66 -12.09
CA TYR A 35 4.47 -5.98 -11.63
C TYR A 35 3.53 -6.50 -10.54
N CYS A 36 3.23 -5.70 -9.53
CA CYS A 36 2.35 -6.08 -8.43
C CYS A 36 0.93 -6.33 -8.93
N THR A 37 0.36 -5.45 -9.77
CA THR A 37 -0.97 -5.69 -10.36
C THR A 37 -1.03 -6.97 -11.18
N ALA A 38 -0.01 -7.25 -12.01
CA ALA A 38 0.03 -8.48 -12.80
C ALA A 38 0.19 -9.74 -11.92
N THR A 39 0.97 -9.63 -10.84
CA THR A 39 1.19 -10.71 -9.86
C THR A 39 -0.08 -11.05 -9.11
N GLU A 40 -0.79 -10.02 -8.64
CA GLU A 40 -2.09 -10.14 -7.98
C GLU A 40 -3.14 -10.76 -8.93
N ALA A 41 -3.28 -10.22 -10.14
CA ALA A 41 -4.23 -10.72 -11.14
C ALA A 41 -3.95 -12.18 -11.57
N SER A 42 -2.69 -12.61 -11.48
CA SER A 42 -2.28 -13.97 -11.80
C SER A 42 -2.25 -14.90 -10.58
N ALA A 43 -2.60 -14.40 -9.39
CA ALA A 43 -2.51 -15.12 -8.10
C ALA A 43 -1.14 -15.80 -7.87
N LEU A 44 -0.06 -15.13 -8.28
CA LEU A 44 1.29 -15.66 -8.16
C LEU A 44 1.89 -15.29 -6.80
N SER A 45 2.39 -16.28 -6.07
CA SER A 45 3.17 -16.09 -4.84
C SER A 45 4.66 -16.00 -5.18
N ARG A 46 5.14 -14.77 -5.42
CA ARG A 46 6.54 -14.43 -5.75
C ARG A 46 6.94 -13.12 -5.09
N ASP A 47 8.24 -12.90 -4.95
CA ASP A 47 8.80 -11.67 -4.40
C ASP A 47 8.51 -10.46 -5.32
N CYS A 48 8.36 -9.28 -4.71
CA CYS A 48 8.09 -8.03 -5.43
C CYS A 48 9.38 -7.37 -5.93
N VAL A 49 9.29 -6.64 -7.04
CA VAL A 49 10.44 -5.89 -7.61
C VAL A 49 10.54 -4.44 -7.10
N CYS A 50 9.65 -4.06 -6.19
CA CYS A 50 9.58 -2.72 -5.62
C CYS A 50 10.86 -2.38 -4.83
N ARG A 51 11.26 -1.11 -4.84
CA ARG A 51 12.46 -0.59 -4.15
C ARG A 51 12.11 0.56 -3.22
#